data_AF-A0A9D1FGE5-F1
#
_entry.id   AF-A0A9D1FGE5-F1
#
_cell.length_a   1.000
_cell.length_b   1.000
_cell.length_c   1.000
_cell.angle_alpha   90.00
_cell.angle_beta   90.00
_cell.angle_gamma   90.00
#
_symmetry.space_group_name_H-M   'P 1'
#
loop_
_entity.id
_entity.type
_entity.pdbx_description
1 polymer ?
#
loop_
_entity_poly.entity_id
_entity_poly.type
_entity_poly.pdbx_seq_one_letter_code
_entity_poly.pdbx_strand_id
1 'polypeptide(L)'
;MKKHLIIAGIICAATIPPAYAVTKCVKLTSSTKCTSYSISYGQANWSATCGGIAIQGVAFCGSQDGGSVGAISENVTISANSDDNKHCWCKMVSPAVSSWVFSYSPAAAGSCAYNCASTCASNARNSSAWRSALFSGLSD
;
A
#
# COMPACT_ATOMS: atom_id res chain seq x y z
N MET A 1 60.34 -7.11 -37.93
CA MET A 1 59.98 -7.05 -36.49
C MET A 1 58.52 -6.59 -36.38
N LYS A 2 57.71 -7.34 -35.61
CA LYS A 2 56.39 -7.07 -34.96
C LYS A 2 55.52 -5.91 -35.53
N LYS A 3 54.36 -6.16 -36.18
CA LYS A 3 52.97 -6.21 -35.63
C LYS A 3 52.76 -5.17 -34.50
N HIS A 4 51.74 -4.31 -34.52
CA HIS A 4 50.38 -4.62 -34.08
C HIS A 4 49.35 -3.53 -34.50
N LEU A 5 48.22 -3.97 -35.05
CA LEU A 5 46.94 -3.25 -35.04
C LEU A 5 46.47 -3.07 -33.59
N ILE A 6 45.95 -1.89 -33.24
CA ILE A 6 45.17 -1.69 -32.01
C ILE A 6 43.76 -1.31 -32.42
N ILE A 7 42.88 -2.31 -32.42
CA ILE A 7 41.42 -2.14 -32.35
C ILE A 7 41.12 -1.90 -30.87
N ALA A 8 40.84 -0.64 -30.50
CA ALA A 8 40.38 -0.32 -29.16
C ALA A 8 38.86 -0.51 -29.11
N GLY A 9 38.44 -1.61 -28.48
CA GLY A 9 37.05 -2.00 -28.31
C GLY A 9 36.26 -1.03 -27.44
N ILE A 10 35.03 -0.79 -27.87
CA ILE A 10 33.98 -0.12 -27.10
C ILE A 10 33.69 -0.97 -25.87
N ILE A 11 34.09 -0.48 -24.70
CA ILE A 11 33.70 -1.07 -23.42
C ILE A 11 32.28 -0.59 -23.15
N CYS A 12 31.30 -1.47 -23.38
CA CYS A 12 29.97 -1.34 -22.79
C CYS A 12 30.12 -1.40 -21.28
N ALA A 13 30.21 -0.23 -20.63
CA ALA A 13 29.97 -0.11 -19.21
C ALA A 13 28.48 -0.37 -18.95
N ALA A 14 28.12 -1.64 -18.79
CA ALA A 14 26.87 -1.98 -18.14
C ALA A 14 26.94 -1.42 -16.72
N THR A 15 26.26 -0.29 -16.49
CA THR A 15 26.08 0.28 -15.16
C THR A 15 25.29 -0.72 -14.33
N ILE A 16 25.99 -1.54 -13.55
CA ILE A 16 25.38 -2.41 -12.54
C ILE A 16 24.84 -1.47 -11.47
N PRO A 17 23.51 -1.35 -11.28
CA PRO A 17 22.99 -0.54 -10.18
C PRO A 17 23.51 -1.12 -8.85
N PRO A 18 23.84 -0.26 -7.87
CA PRO A 18 24.38 -0.71 -6.59
C PRO A 18 23.41 -1.68 -5.92
N ALA A 19 23.95 -2.74 -5.33
CA ALA A 19 23.25 -3.88 -4.72
C ALA A 19 22.25 -3.54 -3.57
N TYR A 20 21.98 -2.27 -3.33
CA TYR A 20 21.08 -1.75 -2.31
C TYR A 20 19.90 -0.94 -2.87
N ALA A 21 19.86 -0.68 -4.17
CA ALA A 21 18.65 -0.25 -4.87
C ALA A 21 18.01 -1.47 -5.54
N VAL A 22 17.62 -2.46 -4.73
CA VAL A 22 16.62 -3.40 -5.21
C VAL A 22 15.36 -2.57 -5.32
N THR A 23 15.09 -2.02 -6.50
CA THR A 23 13.72 -1.69 -6.91
C THR A 23 12.93 -2.93 -6.55
N LYS A 24 12.16 -2.88 -5.46
CA LYS A 24 11.30 -3.98 -5.08
C LYS A 24 10.19 -3.94 -6.10
N CYS A 25 10.44 -4.50 -7.29
CA CYS A 25 9.47 -4.73 -8.35
C CYS A 25 8.46 -5.75 -7.82
N VAL A 26 7.67 -5.31 -6.86
CA VAL A 26 6.66 -6.10 -6.20
C VAL A 26 5.49 -6.09 -7.15
N LYS A 27 5.31 -7.21 -7.84
CA LYS A 27 4.19 -7.41 -8.76
C LYS A 27 2.92 -7.72 -7.96
N LEU A 28 2.50 -6.77 -7.13
CA LEU A 28 1.15 -6.71 -6.59
C LEU A 28 0.27 -6.04 -7.64
N THR A 29 -0.66 -6.81 -8.20
CA THR A 29 -1.63 -6.32 -9.17
C THR A 29 -3.02 -6.42 -8.56
N SER A 30 -4.02 -5.78 -9.18
CA SER A 30 -5.42 -5.88 -8.77
C SER A 30 -5.94 -7.32 -8.64
N SER A 31 -5.37 -8.25 -9.41
CA SER A 31 -5.67 -9.68 -9.36
C SER A 31 -4.96 -10.45 -8.24
N THR A 32 -3.97 -9.86 -7.57
CA THR A 32 -3.22 -10.54 -6.51
C THR A 32 -4.12 -10.79 -5.30
N LYS A 33 -4.29 -12.05 -4.93
CA LYS A 33 -5.07 -12.46 -3.77
C LYS A 33 -4.23 -12.35 -2.50
N CYS A 34 -4.88 -12.00 -1.39
CA CYS A 34 -4.28 -12.04 -0.05
C CYS A 34 -4.88 -13.19 0.76
N THR A 35 -4.07 -13.85 1.58
CA THR A 35 -4.43 -15.10 2.27
C THR A 35 -4.36 -14.97 3.79
N SER A 36 -3.28 -14.36 4.29
CA SER A 36 -3.07 -14.11 5.72
C SER A 36 -3.21 -12.63 6.01
N TYR A 37 -3.70 -12.29 7.21
CA TYR A 37 -3.78 -10.91 7.68
C TYR A 37 -3.77 -10.85 9.20
N SER A 38 -3.24 -9.76 9.78
CA SER A 38 -3.28 -9.51 11.21
C SER A 38 -4.54 -8.72 11.57
N ILE A 39 -5.37 -9.29 12.45
CA ILE A 39 -6.47 -8.56 13.08
C ILE A 39 -5.96 -7.96 14.38
N SER A 40 -5.96 -6.63 14.47
CA SER A 40 -5.67 -5.95 15.73
C SER A 40 -6.65 -4.81 15.89
N TYR A 41 -7.48 -4.90 16.92
CA TYR A 41 -8.42 -3.85 17.30
C TYR A 41 -7.71 -2.75 18.09
N GLY A 42 -8.16 -1.52 17.92
CA GLY A 42 -7.57 -0.34 18.58
C GLY A 42 -6.15 -0.01 18.15
N GLN A 43 -5.66 -0.63 17.07
CA GLN A 43 -4.36 -0.35 16.48
C GLN A 43 -4.54 0.41 15.16
N ALA A 44 -3.55 1.22 14.79
CA ALA A 44 -3.51 1.87 13.48
C ALA A 44 -2.84 0.98 12.41
N ASN A 45 -1.94 0.09 12.82
CA ASN A 45 -1.19 -0.74 11.88
C ASN A 45 -1.97 -2.00 11.51
N TRP A 46 -1.83 -2.43 10.25
CA TRP A 46 -2.35 -3.68 9.75
C TRP A 46 -1.34 -4.36 8.83
N SER A 47 -1.48 -5.66 8.65
CA SER A 47 -0.61 -6.44 7.74
C SER A 47 -1.42 -7.52 7.03
N ALA A 48 -0.92 -7.93 5.86
CA ALA A 48 -1.45 -9.06 5.11
C ALA A 48 -0.35 -9.74 4.29
N THR A 49 -0.63 -10.94 3.77
CA THR A 49 0.23 -11.62 2.79
C THR A 49 -0.51 -11.73 1.48
N CYS A 50 0.00 -11.07 0.44
CA CYS A 50 -0.62 -10.97 -0.88
C CYS A 50 0.33 -11.53 -1.93
N GLY A 51 -0.10 -12.56 -2.66
CA GLY A 51 0.77 -13.22 -3.66
C GLY A 51 2.09 -13.77 -3.08
N GLY A 52 2.09 -14.17 -1.80
CA GLY A 52 3.29 -14.61 -1.09
C GLY A 52 4.16 -13.48 -0.52
N ILE A 53 3.79 -12.21 -0.73
CA ILE A 53 4.53 -11.04 -0.27
C ILE A 53 3.86 -10.48 0.99
N ALA A 54 4.62 -10.31 2.06
CA ALA A 54 4.15 -9.62 3.26
C ALA A 54 4.01 -8.12 2.97
N ILE A 55 2.81 -7.60 3.21
CA ILE A 55 2.49 -6.18 3.11
C ILE A 55 2.16 -5.63 4.49
N GLN A 56 2.50 -4.36 4.71
CA GLN A 56 2.16 -3.61 5.91
C GLN A 56 1.47 -2.33 5.50
N GLY A 57 0.55 -1.88 6.33
CA GLY A 57 -0.19 -0.66 6.11
C GLY A 57 -0.61 0.00 7.41
N VAL A 58 -1.11 1.22 7.24
CA VAL A 58 -1.67 2.05 8.29
C VAL A 58 -3.14 2.31 7.99
N ALA A 59 -3.90 2.52 9.04
CA ALA A 59 -5.31 2.83 9.03
C ALA A 59 -5.50 4.16 9.76
N PHE A 60 -6.38 5.00 9.22
CA PHE A 60 -6.62 6.33 9.74
C PHE A 60 -8.10 6.69 9.61
N CYS A 61 -8.62 7.36 10.63
CA CYS A 61 -10.00 7.82 10.67
C CYS A 61 -10.04 9.30 10.30
N GLY A 62 -10.51 9.60 9.10
CA GLY A 62 -10.64 10.96 8.58
C GLY A 62 -12.05 11.51 8.70
N SER A 63 -12.20 12.80 8.44
CA SER A 63 -13.49 13.49 8.36
C SER A 63 -14.15 13.39 6.99
N GLN A 64 -13.38 13.07 5.95
CA GLN A 64 -13.87 12.96 4.59
C GLN A 64 -14.45 11.57 4.29
N ASP A 65 -15.66 11.54 3.75
CA ASP A 65 -16.27 10.32 3.24
C ASP A 65 -15.72 9.96 1.86
N GLY A 66 -15.31 8.70 1.68
CA GLY A 66 -14.93 8.17 0.37
C GLY A 66 -16.13 7.69 -0.45
N GLY A 67 -17.32 7.61 0.16
CA GLY A 67 -18.59 7.23 -0.46
C GLY A 67 -18.72 5.75 -0.82
N SER A 68 -17.66 5.12 -1.33
CA SER A 68 -17.65 3.71 -1.71
C SER A 68 -16.33 3.02 -1.39
N VAL A 69 -16.40 1.74 -0.99
CA VAL A 69 -15.23 0.92 -0.67
C VAL A 69 -14.30 0.85 -1.87
N GLY A 70 -13.02 1.19 -1.68
CA GLY A 70 -12.06 1.25 -2.77
C GLY A 70 -11.88 2.64 -3.39
N ALA A 71 -12.63 3.65 -2.96
CA ALA A 71 -12.35 5.03 -3.37
C ALA A 71 -10.93 5.43 -2.94
N ILE A 72 -10.20 6.11 -3.83
CA ILE A 72 -8.81 6.51 -3.60
C ILE A 72 -8.70 8.00 -3.26
N SER A 73 -7.74 8.35 -2.43
CA SER A 73 -7.36 9.73 -2.14
C SER A 73 -5.85 9.83 -1.90
N GLU A 74 -5.24 10.94 -2.29
CA GLU A 74 -3.84 11.22 -1.97
C GLU A 74 -3.66 11.56 -0.49
N ASN A 75 -4.66 12.23 0.09
CA ASN A 75 -4.62 12.80 1.43
C ASN A 75 -5.87 12.41 2.22
N VAL A 76 -5.77 12.36 3.54
CA VAL A 76 -6.93 12.21 4.44
C VAL A 76 -6.99 13.40 5.37
N THR A 77 -8.13 14.11 5.35
CA THR A 77 -8.41 15.25 6.21
C THR A 77 -8.94 14.81 7.56
N ILE A 78 -8.71 15.66 8.57
CA ILE A 78 -9.19 15.50 9.93
C ILE A 78 -9.98 16.76 10.31
N SER A 79 -11.10 16.57 11.00
CA SER A 79 -11.90 17.63 11.62
C SER A 79 -11.38 17.89 13.03
N ALA A 80 -11.47 19.15 13.47
CA ALA A 80 -11.24 19.51 14.87
C ALA A 80 -12.32 18.93 15.80
N ASN A 81 -13.51 18.64 15.26
CA ASN A 81 -14.51 17.86 15.96
C ASN A 81 -14.21 16.36 15.81
N SER A 82 -13.85 15.71 16.90
CA SER A 82 -13.46 14.30 16.90
C SER A 82 -14.56 13.37 16.39
N ASP A 83 -15.84 13.74 16.56
CA ASP A 83 -16.98 12.90 16.17
C ASP A 83 -17.14 12.77 14.66
N ASP A 84 -16.60 13.73 13.90
CA ASP A 84 -16.62 13.71 12.44
C ASP A 84 -15.54 12.76 11.88
N ASN A 85 -14.50 12.45 12.66
CA ASN A 85 -13.37 11.61 12.23
C ASN A 85 -13.72 10.12 12.31
N LYS A 86 -14.73 9.71 11.54
CA LYS A 86 -15.26 8.35 11.53
C LYS A 86 -14.98 7.60 10.23
N HIS A 87 -14.52 8.25 9.18
CA HIS A 87 -14.33 7.61 7.88
C HIS A 87 -13.00 6.84 7.85
N CYS A 88 -13.05 5.52 7.71
CA CYS A 88 -11.86 4.68 7.74
C CYS A 88 -11.15 4.67 6.38
N TRP A 89 -9.90 5.11 6.38
CA TRP A 89 -8.98 5.11 5.26
C TRP A 89 -7.78 4.23 5.56
N CYS A 90 -7.31 3.51 4.56
CA CYS A 90 -6.21 2.57 4.70
C CYS A 90 -5.12 2.88 3.68
N LYS A 91 -3.86 2.68 4.03
CA LYS A 91 -2.72 2.90 3.13
C LYS A 91 -1.70 1.80 3.33
N MET A 92 -1.24 1.18 2.24
CA MET A 92 -0.08 0.31 2.27
C MET A 92 1.17 1.18 2.34
N VAL A 93 2.11 0.81 3.22
CA VAL A 93 3.38 1.52 3.42
C VAL A 93 4.60 0.65 3.16
N SER A 94 4.39 -0.67 2.98
CA SER A 94 5.44 -1.61 2.59
C SER A 94 4.81 -2.78 1.85
N PRO A 95 5.46 -3.33 0.81
CA PRO A 95 6.80 -2.96 0.32
C PRO A 95 6.84 -1.76 -0.62
N ALA A 96 5.69 -1.24 -0.99
CA ALA A 96 5.49 -0.01 -1.76
C ALA A 96 4.41 0.82 -1.07
N VAL A 97 4.33 2.11 -1.41
CA VAL A 97 3.36 3.04 -0.86
C VAL A 97 2.17 3.18 -1.80
N SER A 98 0.96 2.94 -1.28
CA SER A 98 -0.28 3.16 -2.02
C SER A 98 -0.87 4.57 -1.78
N SER A 99 -1.84 4.96 -2.59
CA SER A 99 -2.83 5.97 -2.19
C SER A 99 -3.61 5.52 -0.95
N TRP A 100 -4.29 6.46 -0.27
CA TRP A 100 -5.28 6.10 0.72
C TRP A 100 -6.50 5.47 0.03
N VAL A 101 -7.00 4.39 0.59
CA VAL A 101 -8.15 3.65 0.09
C VAL A 101 -9.23 3.64 1.15
N PHE A 102 -10.40 4.17 0.80
CA PHE A 102 -11.55 4.17 1.67
C PHE A 102 -12.05 2.74 1.93
N SER A 103 -12.33 2.47 3.19
CA SER A 103 -12.77 1.17 3.66
C SER A 103 -14.24 1.16 4.05
N TYR A 104 -14.66 2.05 4.94
CA TYR A 104 -16.05 2.15 5.42
C TYR A 104 -16.24 3.40 6.29
N SER A 105 -17.50 3.70 6.64
CA SER A 105 -17.88 4.75 7.59
C SER A 105 -18.83 4.17 8.66
N PRO A 106 -18.38 3.97 9.92
CA PRO A 106 -19.25 3.64 11.04
C PRO A 106 -20.03 4.87 11.52
N ALA A 107 -21.04 4.64 12.36
CA ALA A 107 -21.84 5.72 12.95
C ALA A 107 -21.04 6.63 13.90
N ALA A 108 -19.99 6.13 14.54
CA ALA A 108 -19.21 6.84 15.57
C ALA A 108 -17.70 6.77 15.33
N ALA A 109 -16.98 7.86 15.65
CA ALA A 109 -15.53 7.96 15.49
C ALA A 109 -14.76 6.92 16.33
N GLY A 110 -15.20 6.65 17.57
CA GLY A 110 -14.61 5.61 18.41
C GLY A 110 -14.66 4.21 17.77
N SER A 111 -15.75 3.88 17.08
CA SER A 111 -15.87 2.62 16.33
C SER A 111 -14.93 2.57 15.12
N CYS A 112 -14.62 3.71 14.51
CA CYS A 112 -13.58 3.79 13.49
C CYS A 112 -12.21 3.50 14.11
N ALA A 113 -11.82 4.24 15.15
CA ALA A 113 -10.53 4.08 15.81
C ALA A 113 -10.29 2.64 16.30
N TYR A 114 -11.34 1.97 16.77
CA TYR A 114 -11.27 0.59 17.24
C TYR A 114 -11.17 -0.45 16.09
N ASN A 115 -11.89 -0.28 14.99
CA ASN A 115 -12.06 -1.33 13.97
C ASN A 115 -11.31 -1.07 12.64
N CYS A 116 -10.76 0.12 12.42
CA CYS A 116 -10.31 0.52 11.09
C CYS A 116 -9.18 -0.38 10.56
N ALA A 117 -8.10 -0.60 11.33
CA ALA A 117 -7.01 -1.49 10.92
C ALA A 117 -7.45 -2.95 10.69
N SER A 118 -8.30 -3.48 11.58
CA SER A 118 -8.90 -4.81 11.42
C SER A 118 -9.67 -4.92 10.10
N THR A 119 -10.45 -3.88 9.76
CA THR A 119 -11.21 -3.84 8.51
C THR A 119 -10.30 -3.70 7.29
N CYS A 120 -9.24 -2.88 7.35
CA CYS A 120 -8.24 -2.79 6.28
C CYS A 120 -7.63 -4.17 5.97
N ALA A 121 -7.22 -4.89 7.02
CA ALA A 121 -6.64 -6.22 6.93
C ALA A 121 -7.64 -7.25 6.36
N SER A 122 -8.90 -7.20 6.80
CA SER A 122 -9.99 -8.04 6.29
C SER A 122 -10.29 -7.73 4.81
N ASN A 123 -10.34 -6.46 4.43
CA ASN A 123 -10.59 -6.04 3.05
C ASN A 123 -9.47 -6.46 2.11
N ALA A 124 -8.21 -6.43 2.54
CA ALA A 124 -7.10 -6.99 1.78
C ALA A 124 -7.39 -8.46 1.39
N ARG A 125 -7.97 -9.28 2.28
CA ARG A 125 -8.34 -10.66 1.96
C ARG A 125 -9.64 -10.78 1.16
N ASN A 126 -10.68 -10.06 1.56
CA ASN A 126 -12.05 -10.38 1.17
C ASN A 126 -12.59 -9.50 0.03
N SER A 127 -12.05 -8.29 -0.18
CA SER A 127 -12.59 -7.32 -1.15
C SER A 127 -11.68 -7.16 -2.36
N SER A 128 -12.12 -7.64 -3.53
CA SER A 128 -11.39 -7.49 -4.79
C SER A 128 -11.34 -6.03 -5.26
N ALA A 129 -12.44 -5.28 -5.10
CA ALA A 129 -12.48 -3.86 -5.45
C ALA A 129 -11.49 -3.05 -4.60
N TRP A 130 -11.50 -3.28 -3.28
CA TRP A 130 -10.58 -2.60 -2.38
C TRP A 130 -9.11 -2.96 -2.67
N ARG A 131 -8.80 -4.24 -2.90
CA ARG A 131 -7.43 -4.63 -3.31
C ARG A 131 -7.00 -3.99 -4.62
N SER A 132 -7.91 -3.92 -5.59
CA SER A 132 -7.64 -3.30 -6.89
C SER A 132 -7.24 -1.84 -6.72
N ALA A 133 -7.93 -1.12 -5.83
CA ALA A 133 -7.59 0.25 -5.46
C ALA A 133 -6.27 0.35 -4.68
N LEU A 134 -6.06 -0.53 -3.69
CA LEU A 134 -4.82 -0.55 -2.88
C LEU A 134 -3.57 -0.75 -3.73
N PHE A 135 -3.65 -1.60 -4.75
CA PHE A 135 -2.54 -1.87 -5.65
C PHE A 135 -2.55 -0.99 -6.91
N SER A 136 -3.47 -0.03 -7.01
CA SER A 136 -3.45 0.97 -8.06
C SER A 136 -2.44 2.07 -7.71
N GLY A 137 -1.55 2.40 -8.65
CA GLY A 137 -0.61 3.51 -8.49
C GLY A 137 0.40 3.34 -7.36
N LEU A 138 0.91 2.12 -7.12
CA LEU A 138 1.98 1.90 -6.16
C LEU A 138 3.21 2.73 -6.52
N SER A 139 3.76 3.40 -5.51
CA SER A 139 5.01 4.18 -5.58
C SER A 139 6.08 3.52 -4.72
N ASP A 140 7.33 3.56 -5.20
CA ASP A 140 8.51 3.06 -4.49
C ASP A 140 8.99 4.06 -3.41
#